data_AF-A0A1B2E3F0-F1
#
_entry.id   AF-A0A1B2E3F0-F1
#
_cell.length_a   1.000
_cell.length_b   1.000
_cell.length_c   1.000
_cell.angle_alpha   90.00
_cell.angle_beta   90.00
_cell.angle_gamma   90.00
#
_symmetry.space_group_name_H-M   'P 1'
#
loop_
_entity.id
_entity.type
_entity.pdbx_description
1 polymer ?
#
loop_
_entity_poly.entity_id
_entity_poly.type
_entity_poly.pdbx_seq_one_letter_code
_entity_poly.pdbx_strand_id
1 'polypeptide(L)'
;MDSKSRIVEIALSMADRLPLDKINYADIAEAAGVHWTTVRRHLGSKEQMRAYLADQLSDQGRDPAKADTRTKILESARSVFARCGYNGATLDQVAADAGMSKGAVYWHYASKQDLYMALLEHNVAAQRRLIPMQAQAVLEAEDPIQALSFWLRGQFRACLEHPDSALLFLEFLVSSRERGIREKLAAVFDEMHEQVSHMLAELQRSGRLSGKADAKAMSVYIQSVMHGLMVTAVIHRDDMELDSMMDDFAGMLWNGIDPRPSPER
;
A
#
# COMPACT_ATOMS: atom_id res chain seq x y z
N MET A 1 25.36 10.94 10.98
CA MET A 1 24.60 11.43 9.81
C MET A 1 25.11 10.68 8.60
N ASP A 2 24.24 10.07 7.80
CA ASP A 2 24.65 9.27 6.64
C ASP A 2 25.26 10.18 5.55
N SER A 3 26.30 9.68 4.86
CA SER A 3 27.03 10.42 3.82
C SER A 3 26.11 10.89 2.70
N LYS A 4 25.06 10.12 2.37
CA LYS A 4 24.04 10.54 1.39
C LYS A 4 23.33 11.81 1.85
N SER A 5 22.80 11.81 3.08
CA SER A 5 22.00 12.92 3.61
C SER A 5 22.78 14.24 3.65
N ARG A 6 24.06 14.19 4.04
CA ARG A 6 24.96 15.36 4.05
C ARG A 6 25.18 15.95 2.66
N ILE A 7 25.36 15.10 1.64
CA ILE A 7 25.57 15.52 0.25
C ILE A 7 24.31 16.22 -0.30
N VAL A 8 23.13 15.69 0.01
CA VAL A 8 21.85 16.28 -0.41
C VAL A 8 21.65 17.65 0.22
N GLU A 9 21.84 17.77 1.53
CA GLU A 9 21.64 19.00 2.28
C GLU A 9 22.53 20.14 1.77
N ILE A 10 23.80 19.83 1.50
CA ILE A 10 24.75 20.77 0.91
C ILE A 10 24.32 21.19 -0.49
N ALA A 11 23.92 20.24 -1.34
CA ALA A 11 23.48 20.55 -2.70
C ALA A 11 22.24 21.46 -2.71
N LEU A 12 21.28 21.24 -1.80
CA LEU A 12 20.09 22.08 -1.64
C LEU A 12 20.44 23.47 -1.10
N SER A 13 21.31 23.56 -0.10
CA SER A 13 21.82 24.83 0.43
C SER A 13 22.54 25.67 -0.63
N MET A 14 23.27 25.01 -1.54
CA MET A 14 23.88 25.67 -2.69
C MET A 14 22.83 26.13 -3.71
N ALA A 15 21.79 25.33 -3.94
CA ALA A 15 20.70 25.63 -4.86
C ALA A 15 19.85 26.84 -4.43
N ASP A 16 19.74 27.08 -3.12
CA ASP A 16 19.06 28.26 -2.57
C ASP A 16 19.81 29.58 -2.88
N ARG A 17 21.12 29.50 -3.19
CA ARG A 17 22.01 30.68 -3.33
C ARG A 17 22.59 30.84 -4.72
N LEU A 18 22.60 29.79 -5.53
CA LEU A 18 23.25 29.75 -6.83
C LEU A 18 22.29 29.21 -7.91
N PRO A 19 22.32 29.77 -9.13
CA PRO A 19 21.66 29.17 -10.28
C PRO A 19 22.09 27.70 -10.48
N LEU A 20 21.14 26.83 -10.79
CA LEU A 20 21.36 25.37 -10.88
C LEU A 20 22.42 24.95 -11.91
N ASP A 21 22.59 25.74 -12.96
CA ASP A 21 23.63 25.53 -13.98
C ASP A 21 25.05 25.74 -13.42
N LYS A 22 25.20 26.50 -12.33
CA LYS A 22 26.47 26.79 -11.65
C LYS A 22 26.88 25.77 -10.59
N ILE A 23 25.96 24.89 -10.19
CA ILE A 23 26.25 23.86 -9.18
C ILE A 23 26.95 22.67 -9.85
N ASN A 24 28.09 22.26 -9.28
CA ASN A 24 28.87 21.14 -9.80
C ASN A 24 29.29 20.17 -8.67
N TYR A 25 29.70 18.95 -9.06
CA TYR A 25 30.05 17.91 -8.07
C TYR A 25 31.29 18.22 -7.25
N ALA A 26 32.25 18.98 -7.78
CA ALA A 26 33.48 19.29 -7.06
C ALA A 26 33.15 20.17 -5.85
N ASP A 27 32.32 21.19 -6.03
CA ASP A 27 31.94 22.10 -4.95
C ASP A 27 31.13 21.39 -3.86
N ILE A 28 30.18 20.53 -4.27
CA ILE A 28 29.40 19.71 -3.33
C ILE A 28 30.31 18.71 -2.59
N ALA A 29 31.27 18.11 -3.30
CA ALA A 29 32.20 17.12 -2.74
C ALA A 29 33.15 17.77 -1.72
N GLU A 30 33.68 18.94 -2.04
CA GLU A 30 34.53 19.74 -1.17
C GLU A 30 33.79 20.11 0.12
N ALA A 31 32.58 20.67 0.00
CA ALA A 31 31.77 21.04 1.16
C ALA A 31 31.32 19.82 2.00
N ALA A 32 31.07 18.68 1.36
CA ALA A 32 30.68 17.45 2.03
C ALA A 32 31.87 16.67 2.62
N GLY A 33 33.11 17.04 2.28
CA GLY A 33 34.33 16.32 2.67
C GLY A 33 34.41 14.91 2.07
N VAL A 34 33.90 14.73 0.85
CA VAL A 34 33.89 13.44 0.13
C VAL A 34 34.51 13.58 -1.25
N HIS A 35 34.76 12.46 -1.93
CA HIS A 35 35.20 12.49 -3.32
C HIS A 35 34.00 12.74 -4.27
N TRP A 36 34.21 13.44 -5.40
CA TRP A 36 33.14 13.80 -6.35
C TRP A 36 32.40 12.59 -6.93
N THR A 37 33.06 11.44 -7.03
CA THR A 37 32.42 10.18 -7.44
C THR A 37 31.36 9.72 -6.45
N THR A 38 31.55 10.00 -5.15
CA THR A 38 30.55 9.76 -4.11
C THR A 38 29.35 10.68 -4.30
N VAL A 39 29.57 11.95 -4.67
CA VAL A 39 28.47 12.88 -5.01
C VAL A 39 27.71 12.38 -6.24
N ARG A 40 28.39 12.01 -7.33
CA ARG A 40 27.74 11.45 -8.52
C ARG A 40 27.00 10.15 -8.25
N ARG A 41 27.53 9.30 -7.36
CA ARG A 41 26.87 8.05 -6.92
C ARG A 41 25.56 8.33 -6.21
N HIS A 42 25.45 9.44 -5.48
CA HIS A 42 24.26 9.79 -4.71
C HIS A 42 23.29 10.74 -5.43
N LEU A 43 23.78 11.66 -6.26
CA LEU A 43 22.97 12.68 -6.97
C LEU A 43 22.72 12.37 -8.45
N GLY A 44 23.22 11.25 -8.98
CA GLY A 44 23.08 10.90 -10.39
C GLY A 44 23.91 11.80 -11.30
N SER A 45 23.57 11.88 -12.59
CA SER A 45 24.18 12.77 -13.62
C SER A 45 23.93 14.26 -13.34
N LYS A 46 24.66 15.17 -14.00
CA LYS A 46 24.53 16.62 -13.75
C LYS A 46 23.12 17.11 -14.07
N GLU A 47 22.52 16.54 -15.11
CA GLU A 47 21.15 16.82 -15.52
C GLU A 47 20.14 16.29 -14.50
N GLN A 48 20.36 15.08 -13.96
CA GLN A 48 19.54 14.50 -12.89
C GLN A 48 19.62 15.32 -11.60
N MET A 49 20.83 15.72 -11.19
CA MET A 49 21.05 16.59 -10.03
C MET A 49 20.33 17.93 -10.18
N ARG A 50 20.40 18.56 -11.37
CA ARG A 50 19.75 19.87 -11.61
C ARG A 50 18.23 19.77 -11.63
N ALA A 51 17.67 18.79 -12.32
CA ALA A 51 16.23 18.56 -12.32
C ALA A 51 15.70 18.32 -10.89
N TYR A 52 16.47 17.58 -10.08
CA TYR A 52 16.16 17.35 -8.68
C TYR A 52 16.21 18.62 -7.81
N LEU A 53 17.27 19.41 -7.92
CA LEU A 53 17.39 20.65 -7.15
C LEU A 53 16.31 21.66 -7.55
N ALA A 54 15.92 21.71 -8.83
CA ALA A 54 14.78 22.51 -9.30
C ALA A 54 13.47 22.08 -8.62
N ASP A 55 13.20 20.77 -8.61
CA ASP A 55 12.02 20.17 -8.00
C ASP A 55 11.96 20.38 -6.47
N GLN A 56 13.10 20.36 -5.79
CA GLN A 56 13.16 20.61 -4.35
C GLN A 56 13.11 22.09 -3.95
N LEU A 57 13.56 23.00 -4.80
CA LEU A 57 13.42 24.43 -4.57
C LEU A 57 11.98 24.91 -4.76
N SER A 58 11.20 24.24 -5.62
CA SER A 58 9.74 24.42 -5.64
C SER A 58 9.03 23.96 -4.35
N ASP A 59 9.77 23.33 -3.44
CA ASP A 59 9.24 22.43 -2.42
C ASP A 59 9.78 22.77 -0.99
N GLN A 60 10.49 23.90 -0.85
CA GLN A 60 10.97 24.46 0.45
C GLN A 60 10.03 25.52 1.06
N GLY A 61 8.95 25.89 0.37
CA GLY A 61 7.73 26.31 1.07
C GLY A 61 7.08 25.06 1.66
N ARG A 62 6.48 25.11 2.85
CA ARG A 62 5.82 23.96 3.47
C ARG A 62 4.58 23.58 2.62
N ASP A 63 4.76 22.74 1.59
CA ASP A 63 3.80 22.58 0.49
C ASP A 63 3.16 21.17 0.45
N PRO A 64 1.81 21.03 0.45
CA PRO A 64 1.10 19.77 0.19
C PRO A 64 1.52 19.04 -1.11
N ALA A 65 2.20 19.69 -2.04
CA ALA A 65 2.73 19.12 -3.28
C ALA A 65 3.81 18.01 -3.10
N LYS A 66 4.53 17.96 -1.98
CA LYS A 66 5.59 16.96 -1.70
C LYS A 66 5.04 15.57 -1.38
N ALA A 67 3.92 15.54 -0.64
CA ALA A 67 3.13 14.34 -0.43
C ALA A 67 2.48 13.90 -1.74
N ASP A 68 2.11 14.85 -2.59
CA ASP A 68 1.54 14.62 -3.92
C ASP A 68 2.54 13.91 -4.84
N THR A 69 3.81 14.32 -4.91
CA THR A 69 4.80 13.66 -5.80
C THR A 69 5.08 12.21 -5.42
N ARG A 70 5.29 11.90 -4.13
CA ARG A 70 5.52 10.51 -3.71
C ARG A 70 4.28 9.65 -3.95
N THR A 71 3.10 10.18 -3.64
CA THR A 71 1.83 9.49 -3.87
C THR A 71 1.63 9.23 -5.36
N LYS A 72 1.89 10.23 -6.21
CA LYS A 72 1.86 10.11 -7.67
C LYS A 72 2.79 9.03 -8.22
N ILE A 73 4.03 8.96 -7.72
CA ILE A 73 4.96 7.88 -8.10
C ILE A 73 4.40 6.52 -7.69
N LEU A 74 3.80 6.40 -6.51
CA LEU A 74 3.21 5.15 -6.02
C LEU A 74 1.95 4.75 -6.80
N GLU A 75 1.12 5.70 -7.20
CA GLU A 75 -0.05 5.47 -8.06
C GLU A 75 0.38 5.01 -9.46
N SER A 76 1.33 5.69 -10.09
CA SER A 76 1.90 5.22 -11.37
C SER A 76 2.61 3.86 -11.22
N ALA A 77 3.29 3.62 -10.11
CA ALA A 77 3.88 2.32 -9.83
C ALA A 77 2.83 1.23 -9.71
N ARG A 78 1.70 1.47 -9.04
CA ARG A 78 0.55 0.54 -8.96
C ARG A 78 0.13 0.11 -10.35
N SER A 79 -0.14 1.06 -11.24
CA SER A 79 -0.61 0.75 -12.60
C SER A 79 0.46 0.05 -13.45
N VAL A 80 1.73 0.47 -13.36
CA VAL A 80 2.82 -0.18 -14.10
C VAL A 80 3.06 -1.61 -13.59
N PHE A 81 3.08 -1.84 -12.28
CA PHE A 81 3.27 -3.19 -11.72
C PHE A 81 2.08 -4.10 -11.99
N ALA A 82 0.84 -3.60 -11.90
CA ALA A 82 -0.34 -4.39 -12.23
C ALA A 82 -0.39 -4.78 -13.72
N ARG A 83 0.03 -3.88 -14.62
CA ARG A 83 0.03 -4.10 -16.07
C ARG A 83 1.20 -4.95 -16.57
N CYS A 84 2.39 -4.74 -16.03
CA CYS A 84 3.64 -5.34 -16.54
C CYS A 84 4.18 -6.47 -15.65
N GLY A 85 3.61 -6.67 -14.46
CA GLY A 85 4.18 -7.52 -13.42
C GLY A 85 5.49 -6.95 -12.84
N TYR A 86 5.97 -7.51 -11.74
CA TYR A 86 7.20 -7.07 -11.08
C TYR A 86 8.41 -7.22 -12.01
N ASN A 87 8.50 -8.35 -12.73
CA ASN A 87 9.64 -8.63 -13.61
C ASN A 87 9.67 -7.72 -14.85
N GLY A 88 8.52 -7.45 -15.46
CA GLY A 88 8.41 -6.64 -16.68
C GLY A 88 8.42 -5.12 -16.44
N ALA A 89 8.13 -4.68 -15.21
CA ALA A 89 8.16 -3.27 -14.83
C ALA A 89 9.59 -2.70 -14.70
N THR A 90 9.72 -1.40 -14.97
CA THR A 90 10.95 -0.61 -14.83
C THR A 90 10.65 0.76 -14.21
N LEU A 91 11.64 1.36 -13.53
CA LEU A 91 11.53 2.73 -13.01
C LEU A 91 11.31 3.77 -14.11
N ASP A 92 11.83 3.49 -15.32
CA ASP A 92 11.64 4.35 -16.49
C ASP A 92 10.18 4.37 -16.96
N GLN A 93 9.51 3.22 -16.96
CA GLN A 93 8.07 3.15 -17.26
C GLN A 93 7.26 3.89 -16.21
N VAL A 94 7.60 3.78 -14.93
CA VAL A 94 6.94 4.53 -13.84
C VAL A 94 7.14 6.03 -14.01
N ALA A 95 8.36 6.47 -14.35
CA ALA A 95 8.63 7.89 -14.62
C ALA A 95 7.80 8.41 -15.80
N ALA A 96 7.73 7.64 -16.89
CA ALA A 96 6.92 8.00 -18.05
C ALA A 96 5.42 8.07 -17.72
N ASP A 97 4.91 7.07 -16.99
CA ASP A 97 3.50 6.99 -16.56
C ASP A 97 3.14 8.14 -15.61
N ALA A 98 4.04 8.51 -14.69
CA ALA A 98 3.88 9.63 -13.78
C ALA A 98 4.05 11.01 -14.44
N GLY A 99 4.46 11.07 -15.72
CA GLY A 99 4.83 12.33 -16.37
C GLY A 99 6.02 13.02 -15.70
N MET A 100 6.95 12.25 -15.16
CA MET A 100 8.12 12.72 -14.42
C MET A 100 9.42 12.38 -15.15
N SER A 101 10.49 13.12 -14.85
CA SER A 101 11.82 12.75 -15.32
C SER A 101 12.31 11.48 -14.63
N LYS A 102 13.14 10.68 -15.31
CA LYS A 102 13.80 9.51 -14.71
C LYS A 102 14.54 9.89 -13.43
N GLY A 103 15.31 10.99 -13.48
CA GLY A 103 16.06 11.48 -12.32
C GLY A 103 15.20 11.70 -11.08
N ALA A 104 13.97 12.22 -11.26
CA ALA A 104 13.04 12.45 -10.15
C ALA A 104 12.56 11.14 -9.52
N VAL A 105 12.22 10.11 -10.30
CA VAL A 105 11.82 8.81 -9.73
C VAL A 105 13.00 8.08 -9.06
N TYR A 106 14.17 8.06 -9.69
CA TYR A 106 15.40 7.47 -9.14
C TYR A 106 15.88 8.16 -7.85
N TRP A 107 15.46 9.40 -7.64
CA TRP A 107 15.70 10.11 -6.39
C TRP A 107 14.94 9.51 -5.21
N HIS A 108 13.63 9.28 -5.40
CA HIS A 108 12.76 8.71 -4.37
C HIS A 108 13.06 7.22 -4.13
N TYR A 109 13.40 6.50 -5.20
CA TYR A 109 13.58 5.04 -5.16
C TYR A 109 14.86 4.65 -5.89
N ALA A 110 15.85 4.18 -5.14
CA ALA A 110 17.15 3.80 -5.70
C ALA A 110 17.06 2.55 -6.60
N SER A 111 16.04 1.73 -6.40
CA SER A 111 15.78 0.53 -7.18
C SER A 111 14.29 0.27 -7.38
N LYS A 112 13.98 -0.57 -8.37
CA LYS A 112 12.63 -1.12 -8.57
C LYS A 112 12.12 -1.83 -7.32
N GLN A 113 13.01 -2.54 -6.61
CA GLN A 113 12.67 -3.24 -5.38
C GLN A 113 12.28 -2.26 -4.28
N ASP A 114 13.01 -1.14 -4.12
CA ASP A 114 12.67 -0.10 -3.14
C ASP A 114 11.29 0.50 -3.43
N LEU A 115 10.99 0.80 -4.70
CA LEU A 115 9.69 1.29 -5.12
C LEU A 115 8.58 0.27 -4.86
N TYR A 116 8.83 -1.00 -5.18
CA TYR A 116 7.86 -2.07 -4.98
C TYR A 116 7.55 -2.30 -3.50
N MET A 117 8.57 -2.32 -2.65
CA MET A 117 8.41 -2.43 -1.19
C MET A 117 7.67 -1.23 -0.61
N ALA A 118 7.93 -0.03 -1.12
CA ALA A 118 7.21 1.16 -0.70
C ALA A 118 5.75 1.16 -1.15
N LEU A 119 5.45 0.62 -2.34
CA LEU A 119 4.09 0.43 -2.82
C LEU A 119 3.33 -0.58 -1.96
N LEU A 120 3.96 -1.69 -1.60
CA LEU A 120 3.39 -2.67 -0.68
C LEU A 120 3.09 -2.01 0.67
N GLU A 121 4.05 -1.30 1.26
CA GLU A 121 3.84 -0.56 2.53
C GLU A 121 2.71 0.48 2.42
N HIS A 122 2.63 1.20 1.30
CA HIS A 122 1.59 2.21 1.09
C HIS A 122 0.19 1.60 1.05
N ASN A 123 0.01 0.46 0.35
CA ASN A 123 -1.26 -0.27 0.32
C ASN A 123 -1.68 -0.74 1.73
N VAL A 124 -0.72 -1.21 2.51
CA VAL A 124 -0.94 -1.72 3.87
C VAL A 124 -1.26 -0.60 4.85
N ALA A 125 -0.54 0.53 4.77
CA ALA A 125 -0.66 1.61 5.73
C ALA A 125 -2.07 2.23 5.76
N ALA A 126 -2.78 2.24 4.63
CA ALA A 126 -4.18 2.64 4.58
C ALA A 126 -5.06 1.69 5.43
N GLN A 127 -4.90 0.38 5.25
CA GLN A 127 -5.65 -0.64 5.97
C GLN A 127 -5.36 -0.61 7.47
N ARG A 128 -4.08 -0.44 7.86
CA ARG A 128 -3.67 -0.31 9.28
C ARG A 128 -4.36 0.82 10.03
N ARG A 129 -4.73 1.90 9.34
CA ARG A 129 -5.42 3.04 9.95
C ARG A 129 -6.93 2.82 10.04
N LEU A 130 -7.51 2.24 9.00
CA LEU A 130 -8.96 2.11 8.88
C LEU A 130 -9.53 0.95 9.72
N ILE A 131 -8.85 -0.19 9.74
CA ILE A 131 -9.37 -1.41 10.41
C ILE A 131 -9.60 -1.19 11.91
N PRO A 132 -8.68 -0.60 12.70
CA PRO A 132 -8.91 -0.38 14.13
C PRO A 132 -10.08 0.55 14.41
N MET A 133 -10.22 1.63 13.62
CA MET A 133 -11.33 2.58 13.76
C MET A 133 -12.68 1.92 13.47
N GLN A 134 -12.74 1.13 12.40
CA GLN A 134 -13.95 0.41 12.04
C GLN A 134 -14.28 -0.71 13.03
N ALA A 135 -13.26 -1.43 13.53
CA ALA A 135 -13.44 -2.46 14.53
C ALA A 135 -14.02 -1.88 15.83
N GLN A 136 -13.53 -0.71 16.27
CA GLN A 136 -14.10 -0.02 17.42
C GLN A 136 -15.56 0.35 17.20
N ALA A 137 -15.92 0.84 16.01
CA ALA A 137 -17.31 1.15 15.67
C ALA A 137 -18.21 -0.09 15.73
N VAL A 138 -17.72 -1.28 15.34
CA VAL A 138 -18.46 -2.54 15.47
C VAL A 138 -18.66 -2.93 16.95
N LEU A 139 -17.63 -2.76 17.78
CA LEU A 139 -17.70 -3.08 19.21
C LEU A 139 -18.68 -2.17 19.97
N GLU A 140 -18.79 -0.91 19.56
CA GLU A 140 -19.65 0.10 20.20
C GLU A 140 -21.08 0.15 19.64
N ALA A 141 -21.32 -0.45 18.48
CA ALA A 141 -22.65 -0.48 17.86
C ALA A 141 -23.69 -1.12 18.78
N GLU A 142 -24.97 -0.76 18.67
CA GLU A 142 -26.06 -1.43 19.40
C GLU A 142 -26.31 -2.85 18.84
N ASP A 143 -26.38 -2.97 17.51
CA ASP A 143 -26.45 -4.25 16.79
C ASP A 143 -25.07 -4.61 16.19
N PRO A 144 -24.33 -5.54 16.82
CA PRO A 144 -22.98 -5.87 16.40
C PRO A 144 -22.97 -6.74 15.13
N ILE A 145 -24.03 -7.51 14.87
CA ILE A 145 -24.12 -8.38 13.69
C ILE A 145 -24.38 -7.54 12.45
N GLN A 146 -25.28 -6.56 12.55
CA GLN A 146 -25.49 -5.58 11.50
C GLN A 146 -24.23 -4.75 11.24
N ALA A 147 -23.57 -4.26 12.30
CA ALA A 147 -22.33 -3.49 12.18
C ALA A 147 -21.20 -4.31 11.54
N LEU A 148 -21.04 -5.57 11.94
CA LEU A 148 -20.02 -6.46 11.37
C LEU A 148 -20.31 -6.79 9.91
N SER A 149 -21.59 -6.96 9.53
CA SER A 149 -21.99 -7.15 8.14
C SER A 149 -21.69 -5.91 7.29
N PHE A 150 -21.96 -4.71 7.82
CA PHE A 150 -21.59 -3.45 7.17
C PHE A 150 -20.06 -3.30 7.02
N TRP A 151 -19.33 -3.62 8.08
CA TRP A 151 -17.88 -3.61 8.07
C TRP A 151 -17.30 -4.54 7.00
N LEU A 152 -17.77 -5.79 6.94
CA LEU A 152 -17.36 -6.75 5.92
C LEU A 152 -17.56 -6.16 4.52
N ARG A 153 -18.76 -5.67 4.17
CA ARG A 153 -19.03 -5.03 2.87
C ARG A 153 -18.05 -3.88 2.58
N GLY A 154 -17.78 -3.04 3.58
CA GLY A 154 -16.81 -1.94 3.46
C GLY A 154 -15.40 -2.43 3.12
N GLN A 155 -14.95 -3.49 3.79
CA GLN A 155 -13.64 -4.11 3.51
C GLN A 155 -13.56 -4.66 2.09
N PHE A 156 -14.62 -5.33 1.61
CA PHE A 156 -14.67 -5.84 0.25
C PHE A 156 -14.59 -4.75 -0.81
N ARG A 157 -15.37 -3.67 -0.63
CA ARG A 157 -15.32 -2.52 -1.56
C ARG A 157 -13.95 -1.85 -1.55
N ALA A 158 -13.35 -1.67 -0.38
CA ALA A 158 -12.02 -1.08 -0.26
C ALA A 158 -10.93 -1.93 -0.97
N CYS A 159 -11.01 -3.26 -0.86
CA CYS A 159 -10.09 -4.16 -1.57
C CYS A 159 -10.18 -4.01 -3.11
N LEU A 160 -11.35 -3.68 -3.65
CA LEU A 160 -11.61 -3.56 -5.10
C LEU A 160 -11.80 -2.11 -5.58
N GLU A 161 -11.48 -1.12 -4.74
CA GLU A 161 -11.70 0.30 -5.03
C GLU A 161 -10.94 0.74 -6.28
N HIS A 162 -9.68 0.30 -6.43
CA HIS A 162 -8.86 0.63 -7.59
C HIS A 162 -9.00 -0.45 -8.69
N PRO A 163 -9.02 -0.09 -9.99
CA PRO A 163 -9.03 -1.05 -11.10
C PRO A 163 -7.88 -2.07 -10.98
N ASP A 164 -6.70 -1.59 -10.61
CA ASP A 164 -5.51 -2.42 -10.51
C ASP A 164 -5.37 -3.25 -9.22
N SER A 165 -6.25 -3.11 -8.22
CA SER A 165 -6.06 -3.73 -6.90
C SER A 165 -5.96 -5.26 -6.95
N ALA A 166 -6.85 -5.91 -7.70
CA ALA A 166 -6.89 -7.38 -7.84
C ALA A 166 -5.62 -7.94 -8.49
N LEU A 167 -5.18 -7.33 -9.59
CA LEU A 167 -3.95 -7.70 -10.30
C LEU A 167 -2.70 -7.43 -9.45
N LEU A 168 -2.64 -6.27 -8.79
CA LEU A 168 -1.51 -5.94 -7.92
C LEU A 168 -1.42 -6.90 -6.73
N PHE A 169 -2.55 -7.30 -6.14
CA PHE A 169 -2.59 -8.31 -5.08
C PHE A 169 -2.01 -9.65 -5.58
N LEU A 170 -2.44 -10.12 -6.75
CA LEU A 170 -1.90 -11.35 -7.34
C LEU A 170 -0.39 -11.24 -7.60
N GLU A 171 0.07 -10.07 -8.07
CA GLU A 171 1.49 -9.81 -8.31
C GLU A 171 2.32 -9.87 -7.01
N PHE A 172 1.79 -9.32 -5.91
CA PHE A 172 2.43 -9.44 -4.59
C PHE A 172 2.56 -10.91 -4.16
N LEU A 173 1.51 -11.71 -4.36
CA LEU A 173 1.54 -13.15 -4.02
C LEU A 173 2.58 -13.90 -4.87
N VAL A 174 2.66 -13.63 -6.17
CA VAL A 174 3.67 -14.25 -7.05
C VAL A 174 5.09 -13.85 -6.63
N SER A 175 5.28 -12.59 -6.24
CA SER A 175 6.57 -12.03 -5.81
C SER A 175 7.00 -12.51 -4.41
N SER A 176 6.13 -13.19 -3.66
CA SER A 176 6.44 -13.78 -2.34
C SER A 176 7.49 -14.92 -2.38
N ARG A 177 7.96 -15.29 -3.57
CA ARG A 177 9.18 -16.10 -3.75
C ARG A 177 10.40 -15.39 -3.15
N GLU A 178 10.47 -14.06 -3.26
CA GLU A 178 11.50 -13.27 -2.59
C GLU A 178 11.25 -13.20 -1.08
N ARG A 179 12.29 -13.48 -0.29
CA ARG A 179 12.19 -13.54 1.18
C ARG A 179 11.67 -12.24 1.79
N GLY A 180 12.21 -11.09 1.38
CA GLY A 180 11.83 -9.79 1.95
C GLY A 180 10.36 -9.43 1.68
N ILE A 181 9.86 -9.75 0.48
CA ILE A 181 8.46 -9.55 0.11
C ILE A 181 7.57 -10.49 0.92
N ARG A 182 7.94 -11.77 1.04
CA ARG A 182 7.20 -12.77 1.83
C ARG A 182 7.08 -12.39 3.30
N GLU A 183 8.19 -12.01 3.93
CA GLU A 183 8.21 -11.58 5.34
C GLU A 183 7.32 -10.36 5.55
N LYS A 184 7.32 -9.43 4.59
CA LYS A 184 6.47 -8.24 4.64
C LYS A 184 4.99 -8.59 4.50
N LEU A 185 4.62 -9.42 3.53
CA LEU A 185 3.24 -9.88 3.36
C LEU A 185 2.74 -10.67 4.57
N ALA A 186 3.58 -11.53 5.14
CA ALA A 186 3.25 -12.27 6.35
C ALA A 186 2.93 -11.32 7.50
N ALA A 187 3.80 -10.33 7.76
CA ALA A 187 3.58 -9.35 8.82
C ALA A 187 2.26 -8.55 8.64
N VAL A 188 1.90 -8.24 7.39
CA VAL A 188 0.66 -7.56 7.04
C VAL A 188 -0.55 -8.43 7.36
N PHE A 189 -0.56 -9.67 6.86
CA PHE A 189 -1.67 -10.58 7.07
C PHE A 189 -1.82 -10.94 8.55
N ASP A 190 -0.71 -11.14 9.26
CA ASP A 190 -0.71 -11.40 10.70
C ASP A 190 -1.34 -10.25 11.49
N GLU A 191 -0.98 -9.00 11.18
CA GLU A 191 -1.55 -7.81 11.82
C GLU A 191 -3.05 -7.67 11.54
N MET A 192 -3.47 -7.88 10.29
CA MET A 192 -4.88 -7.87 9.93
C MET A 192 -5.65 -9.01 10.62
N HIS A 193 -5.07 -10.22 10.72
CA HIS A 193 -5.68 -11.35 11.42
C HIS A 193 -5.83 -11.05 12.91
N GLU A 194 -4.80 -10.50 13.54
CA GLU A 194 -4.80 -10.16 14.96
C GLU A 194 -5.90 -9.14 15.28
N GLN A 195 -6.03 -8.09 14.49
CA GLN A 195 -7.07 -7.06 14.69
C GLN A 195 -8.48 -7.63 14.58
N VAL A 196 -8.75 -8.42 13.53
CA VAL A 196 -10.07 -9.04 13.32
C VAL A 196 -10.37 -10.09 14.40
N SER A 197 -9.40 -10.93 14.73
CA SER A 197 -9.52 -11.92 15.80
C SER A 197 -9.82 -11.26 17.16
N HIS A 198 -9.13 -10.16 17.47
CA HIS A 198 -9.36 -9.39 18.70
C HIS A 198 -10.79 -8.84 18.77
N MET A 199 -11.27 -8.23 17.68
CA MET A 199 -12.65 -7.73 17.60
C MET A 199 -13.67 -8.86 17.82
N LEU A 200 -13.52 -9.99 17.12
CA LEU A 200 -14.42 -11.14 17.26
C LEU A 200 -14.39 -11.73 18.69
N ALA A 201 -13.20 -11.84 19.28
CA ALA A 201 -13.04 -12.34 20.64
C ALA A 201 -13.67 -11.42 21.70
N GLU A 202 -13.63 -10.10 21.51
CA GLU A 202 -14.31 -9.14 22.39
C GLU A 202 -15.84 -9.27 22.30
N LEU A 203 -16.38 -9.42 21.08
CA LEU A 203 -17.81 -9.68 20.89
C LEU A 203 -18.23 -11.01 21.55
N GLN A 204 -17.38 -12.04 21.50
CA GLN A 204 -17.63 -13.31 22.19
C GLN A 204 -17.59 -13.15 23.72
N ARG A 205 -16.59 -12.46 24.27
CA ARG A 205 -16.45 -12.22 25.72
C ARG A 205 -17.61 -11.41 26.30
N SER A 206 -18.15 -10.47 25.53
CA SER A 206 -19.33 -9.68 25.92
C SER A 206 -20.66 -10.42 25.71
N GLY A 207 -20.64 -11.66 25.21
CA GLY A 207 -21.84 -12.46 24.95
C GLY A 207 -22.65 -11.99 23.74
N ARG A 208 -22.09 -11.09 22.93
CA ARG A 208 -22.73 -10.47 21.76
C ARG A 208 -22.50 -11.26 20.47
N LEU A 209 -21.54 -12.19 20.48
CA LEU A 209 -21.27 -13.15 19.43
C LEU A 209 -21.13 -14.56 20.03
N SER A 210 -21.59 -15.58 19.31
CA SER A 210 -21.47 -16.98 19.72
C SER A 210 -20.01 -17.41 19.86
N GLY A 211 -19.67 -18.06 20.97
CA GLY A 211 -18.37 -18.71 21.21
C GLY A 211 -18.23 -20.11 20.63
N LYS A 212 -19.16 -20.56 19.76
CA LYS A 212 -19.12 -21.91 19.17
C LYS A 212 -17.96 -22.13 18.20
N ALA A 213 -17.41 -21.05 17.63
CA ALA A 213 -16.25 -21.08 16.75
C ALA A 213 -15.13 -20.20 17.33
N ASP A 214 -13.88 -20.61 17.15
CA ASP A 214 -12.72 -19.83 17.57
C ASP A 214 -12.61 -18.53 16.75
N ALA A 215 -12.53 -17.39 17.43
CA ALA A 215 -12.33 -16.08 16.82
C ALA A 215 -11.13 -16.04 15.86
N LYS A 216 -10.04 -16.73 16.19
CA LYS A 216 -8.85 -16.80 15.34
C LYS A 216 -9.15 -17.55 14.05
N ALA A 217 -9.81 -18.71 14.14
CA ALA A 217 -10.23 -19.47 12.96
C ALA A 217 -11.20 -18.67 12.08
N MET A 218 -12.18 -17.99 12.68
CA MET A 218 -13.11 -17.11 11.96
C MET A 218 -12.39 -15.99 11.21
N SER A 219 -11.39 -15.36 11.84
CA SER A 219 -10.59 -14.31 11.19
C SER A 219 -9.88 -14.81 9.93
N VAL A 220 -9.34 -16.04 9.97
CA VAL A 220 -8.68 -16.68 8.83
C VAL A 220 -9.67 -16.97 7.72
N TYR A 221 -10.88 -17.45 8.04
CA TYR A 221 -11.92 -17.71 7.03
C TYR A 221 -12.40 -16.43 6.36
N ILE A 222 -12.64 -15.37 7.12
CA ILE A 222 -13.01 -14.06 6.59
C ILE A 222 -11.93 -13.56 5.62
N GLN A 223 -10.65 -13.62 6.00
CA GLN A 223 -9.55 -13.24 5.10
C GLN A 223 -9.42 -14.14 3.88
N SER A 224 -9.60 -15.45 4.03
CA SER A 224 -9.51 -16.39 2.91
C SER A 224 -10.57 -16.11 1.85
N VAL A 225 -11.79 -15.75 2.27
CA VAL A 225 -12.85 -15.31 1.35
C VAL A 225 -12.48 -13.99 0.69
N MET A 226 -11.98 -13.00 1.43
CA MET A 226 -11.51 -11.73 0.86
C MET A 226 -10.43 -11.94 -0.23
N HIS A 227 -9.41 -12.74 0.06
CA HIS A 227 -8.35 -13.06 -0.89
C HIS A 227 -8.89 -13.83 -2.10
N GLY A 228 -9.79 -14.79 -1.89
CA GLY A 228 -10.45 -15.53 -2.97
C GLY A 228 -11.19 -14.62 -3.92
N LEU A 229 -11.96 -13.66 -3.41
CA LEU A 229 -12.66 -12.68 -4.25
C LEU A 229 -11.71 -11.77 -5.01
N MET A 230 -10.60 -11.35 -4.41
CA MET A 230 -9.57 -10.59 -5.13
C MET A 230 -9.01 -11.36 -6.31
N VAL A 231 -8.79 -12.67 -6.16
CA VAL A 231 -8.36 -13.54 -7.26
C VAL A 231 -9.46 -13.71 -8.31
N THR A 232 -10.72 -13.92 -7.91
CA THR A 232 -11.85 -14.01 -8.85
C THR A 232 -12.06 -12.71 -9.64
N ALA A 233 -11.90 -11.56 -8.99
CA ALA A 233 -12.04 -10.24 -9.60
C ALA A 233 -10.99 -9.95 -10.68
N VAL A 234 -9.91 -10.73 -10.79
CA VAL A 234 -8.96 -10.63 -11.91
C VAL A 234 -9.63 -11.01 -13.24
N ILE A 235 -10.60 -11.94 -13.22
CA ILE A 235 -11.23 -12.50 -14.42
C ILE A 235 -12.67 -11.99 -14.58
N HIS A 236 -13.42 -11.94 -13.48
CA HIS A 236 -14.88 -11.75 -13.49
C HIS A 236 -15.33 -10.42 -12.88
N ARG A 237 -14.47 -9.40 -12.82
CA ARG A 237 -14.76 -8.14 -12.10
C ARG A 237 -16.15 -7.57 -12.39
N ASP A 238 -16.50 -7.49 -13.67
CA ASP A 238 -17.73 -6.82 -14.13
C ASP A 238 -18.98 -7.68 -13.91
N ASP A 239 -18.81 -8.99 -13.71
CA ASP A 239 -19.90 -9.94 -13.44
C ASP A 239 -20.16 -10.11 -11.92
N MET A 240 -19.34 -9.49 -11.06
CA MET A 240 -19.44 -9.65 -9.61
C MET A 240 -20.48 -8.70 -9.01
N GLU A 241 -21.62 -9.26 -8.58
CA GLU A 241 -22.59 -8.57 -7.74
C GLU A 241 -22.13 -8.51 -6.27
N LEU A 242 -21.08 -7.72 -6.00
CA LEU A 242 -20.39 -7.70 -4.70
C LEU A 242 -21.34 -7.54 -3.51
N ASP A 243 -22.29 -6.62 -3.57
CA ASP A 243 -23.21 -6.38 -2.46
C ASP A 243 -24.09 -7.61 -2.17
N SER A 244 -24.64 -8.23 -3.22
CA SER A 244 -25.47 -9.44 -3.13
C SER A 244 -24.66 -10.63 -2.59
N MET A 245 -23.47 -10.86 -3.15
CA MET A 245 -22.57 -11.91 -2.68
C MET A 245 -22.22 -11.74 -1.21
N MET A 246 -22.04 -10.49 -0.75
CA MET A 246 -21.68 -10.21 0.64
C MET A 246 -22.85 -10.34 1.60
N ASP A 247 -24.06 -10.03 1.16
CA ASP A 247 -25.29 -10.30 1.90
C ASP A 247 -25.45 -11.81 2.12
N ASP A 248 -25.25 -12.60 1.07
CA ASP A 248 -25.28 -14.06 1.15
C ASP A 248 -24.16 -14.61 2.04
N PHE A 249 -22.94 -14.08 1.93
CA PHE A 249 -21.82 -14.49 2.78
C PHE A 249 -22.08 -14.17 4.26
N ALA A 250 -22.53 -12.95 4.57
CA ALA A 250 -22.90 -12.58 5.94
C ALA A 250 -24.04 -13.47 6.45
N GLY A 251 -25.08 -13.69 5.64
CA GLY A 251 -26.18 -14.58 5.95
C GLY A 251 -25.73 -16.00 6.29
N MET A 252 -24.82 -16.57 5.49
CA MET A 252 -24.22 -17.88 5.72
C MET A 252 -23.34 -17.91 6.98
N LEU A 253 -22.57 -16.85 7.23
CA LEU A 253 -21.70 -16.75 8.41
C LEU A 253 -22.51 -16.75 9.72
N TRP A 254 -23.67 -16.09 9.72
CA TRP A 254 -24.52 -15.96 10.92
C TRP A 254 -25.50 -17.10 11.10
N ASN A 255 -26.08 -17.60 9.99
CA ASN A 255 -27.15 -18.59 10.03
C ASN A 255 -26.67 -20.01 9.68
N GLY A 256 -25.40 -20.16 9.28
CA GLY A 256 -24.87 -21.41 8.76
C GLY A 256 -25.45 -21.76 7.38
N ILE A 257 -25.25 -23.02 6.99
CA ILE A 257 -25.76 -23.61 5.74
C ILE A 257 -26.87 -24.64 5.99
N ASP A 258 -27.42 -24.67 7.22
CA ASP A 258 -28.46 -25.64 7.56
C ASP A 258 -29.69 -25.41 6.68
N PRO A 259 -30.33 -26.49 6.19
CA PRO A 259 -31.57 -26.36 5.44
C PRO A 259 -32.60 -25.65 6.31
N ARG A 260 -33.19 -24.56 5.80
CA ARG A 260 -34.29 -23.89 6.51
C ARG A 260 -35.35 -24.94 6.82
N PRO A 261 -35.86 -25.04 8.06
CA PRO A 261 -36.95 -25.95 8.36
C PRO A 261 -38.08 -25.65 7.38
N SER A 262 -38.59 -26.70 6.73
CA SER A 262 -39.73 -26.54 5.82
C SER A 262 -40.85 -25.85 6.60
N PRO A 263 -41.49 -24.80 6.05
CA PRO A 263 -42.66 -24.23 6.70
C PRO A 263 -43.66 -25.38 6.91
N GLU A 264 -44.01 -25.64 8.16
CA GLU A 264 -44.97 -26.67 8.53
C GLU A 264 -46.23 -26.48 7.67
N ARG A 265 -46.63 -27.56 6.98
CA ARG A 265 -47.83 -27.58 6.13
C ARG A 265 -49.10 -27.61 6.95
#